data_AF-L9XVL0-F1
#
_entry.id   AF-L9XVL0-F1
#
_cell.length_a   1.000
_cell.length_b   1.000
_cell.length_c   1.000
_cell.angle_alpha   90.00
_cell.angle_beta   90.00
_cell.angle_gamma   90.00
#
_symmetry.space_group_name_H-M   'P 1'
#
loop_
_entity.id
_entity.type
_entity.pdbx_description
1 polymer ?
#
loop_
_entity_poly.entity_id
_entity_poly.type
_entity_poly.pdbx_seq_one_letter_code
_entity_poly.pdbx_strand_id
1 'polypeptide(L)'
;MTRRRLLASGAAVSAGAVAGCIGGDEEGDGETGTFHFTQEQSREENFDPIVSNDAYSFQVINLVFDGLYEYGEGLELQPKIATGEPDVENDGTRFVFEIQEGVEFHNGDEVTASDVAHSFTAPVEEETENAAEYDMIESTEVVDDYQLQVDLGEPYGPFELSTMGVPVVPEGVRTDDPDAFNTDPVGSGPFTFAELEENEYVELER
;
A
#
# COMPACT_ATOMS: atom_id res chain seq x y z
N MET A 1 -38.31 -38.64 51.09
CA MET A 1 -37.40 -38.71 52.26
C MET A 1 -36.40 -37.56 52.12
N THR A 2 -36.66 -36.38 52.70
CA THR A 2 -36.05 -35.85 53.96
C THR A 2 -34.51 -35.73 53.84
N ARG A 3 -33.80 -34.59 53.97
CA ARG A 3 -33.93 -33.45 54.89
C ARG A 3 -33.22 -32.17 54.38
N ARG A 4 -33.83 -31.03 54.70
CA ARG A 4 -33.30 -29.64 54.76
C ARG A 4 -32.28 -29.45 55.91
N ARG A 5 -31.32 -28.51 55.76
CA ARG A 5 -30.64 -27.65 56.79
C ARG A 5 -29.61 -26.75 56.05
N LEU A 6 -29.77 -25.44 55.83
CA LEU A 6 -29.71 -24.23 56.67
C LEU A 6 -28.35 -23.92 57.37
N LEU A 7 -27.72 -22.82 56.90
CA LEU A 7 -26.95 -21.73 57.55
C LEU A 7 -25.70 -22.04 58.40
N ALA A 8 -24.58 -21.34 58.12
CA ALA A 8 -24.02 -20.31 59.01
C ALA A 8 -22.73 -19.67 58.46
N SER A 9 -22.64 -18.37 58.74
CA SER A 9 -21.64 -17.33 58.50
C SER A 9 -20.18 -17.65 58.84
N GLY A 10 -19.25 -16.95 58.17
CA GLY A 10 -17.86 -16.82 58.58
C GLY A 10 -17.11 -15.76 57.80
N ALA A 11 -17.31 -14.49 58.16
CA ALA A 11 -16.49 -13.38 57.69
C ALA A 11 -15.14 -13.39 58.45
N ALA A 12 -14.03 -13.39 57.72
CA ALA A 12 -12.72 -13.05 58.27
C ALA A 12 -12.20 -11.81 57.52
N VAL A 13 -12.28 -10.68 58.22
CA VAL A 13 -11.62 -9.43 57.85
C VAL A 13 -10.15 -9.59 58.21
N SER A 14 -9.26 -9.54 57.23
CA SER A 14 -7.84 -9.31 57.45
C SER A 14 -7.45 -8.03 56.73
N ALA A 15 -7.54 -6.92 57.47
CA ALA A 15 -6.94 -5.65 57.13
C ALA A 15 -5.42 -5.77 57.29
N GLY A 16 -4.71 -5.75 56.17
CA GLY A 16 -3.26 -5.55 56.11
C GLY A 16 -2.98 -4.33 55.24
N ALA A 17 -2.85 -3.17 55.87
CA ALA A 17 -2.32 -1.97 55.22
C ALA A 17 -0.79 -1.97 55.36
N VAL A 18 -0.09 -1.99 54.24
CA VAL A 18 1.32 -1.58 54.09
C VAL A 18 1.38 -0.87 52.73
N ALA A 19 1.16 0.45 52.71
CA ALA A 19 2.22 1.46 52.60
C ALA A 19 3.09 1.33 51.33
N GLY A 20 2.64 1.99 50.26
CA GLY A 20 3.41 2.84 49.34
C GLY A 20 4.68 2.33 48.65
N CYS A 21 4.58 2.14 47.34
CA CYS A 21 5.36 2.87 46.31
C CYS A 21 4.29 3.37 45.31
N ILE A 22 3.90 4.65 45.27
CA ILE A 22 4.50 5.73 44.47
C ILE A 22 5.13 5.24 43.16
N GLY A 23 4.68 5.84 42.05
CA GLY A 23 4.86 5.37 40.69
C GLY A 23 6.25 4.83 40.36
N GLY A 24 6.26 3.66 39.73
CA GLY A 24 7.15 3.44 38.61
C GLY A 24 6.34 3.78 37.37
N ASP A 25 6.80 4.76 36.61
CA ASP A 25 6.61 4.77 35.18
C ASP A 25 7.02 3.37 34.68
N GLU A 26 6.04 2.51 34.41
CA GLU A 26 6.26 1.47 33.41
C GLU A 26 6.33 2.27 32.11
N GLU A 27 7.56 2.67 31.75
CA GLU A 27 7.94 2.82 30.36
C GLU A 27 7.49 1.52 29.69
N GLY A 28 6.32 1.58 29.05
CA GLY A 28 5.85 0.52 28.19
C GLY A 28 6.93 0.37 27.14
N ASP A 29 7.75 -0.67 27.32
CA ASP A 29 8.55 -1.24 26.25
C ASP A 29 7.54 -1.46 25.11
N GLY A 30 7.66 -0.66 24.07
CA GLY A 30 6.71 -0.67 22.97
C GLY A 30 6.80 -2.02 22.28
N GLU A 31 6.04 -2.99 22.74
CA GLU A 31 5.79 -4.22 21.99
C GLU A 31 5.21 -3.77 20.66
N THR A 32 6.02 -3.85 19.60
CA THR A 32 5.55 -3.78 18.21
C THR A 32 4.47 -4.85 18.08
N GLY A 33 3.21 -4.42 18.06
CA GLY A 33 2.07 -5.31 17.98
C GLY A 33 1.87 -5.80 16.55
N THR A 34 1.77 -7.10 16.36
CA THR A 34 1.35 -7.69 15.09
C THR A 34 -0.15 -7.50 14.90
N PHE A 35 -0.56 -6.99 13.74
CA PHE A 35 -1.97 -6.91 13.34
C PHE A 35 -2.31 -8.09 12.43
N HIS A 36 -3.26 -8.93 12.87
CA HIS A 36 -3.76 -10.04 12.06
C HIS A 36 -5.12 -9.67 11.45
N PHE A 37 -5.21 -9.79 10.13
CA PHE A 37 -6.43 -9.59 9.36
C PHE A 37 -6.70 -10.81 8.49
N THR A 38 -7.97 -11.23 8.41
CA THR A 38 -8.38 -12.37 7.59
C THR A 38 -9.13 -11.86 6.37
N GLN A 39 -8.68 -12.26 5.19
CA GLN A 39 -9.32 -12.00 3.90
C GLN A 39 -9.79 -13.30 3.23
N GLU A 40 -10.60 -13.19 2.18
CA GLU A 40 -10.81 -14.30 1.27
C GLU A 40 -9.51 -14.56 0.50
N GLN A 41 -9.24 -15.84 0.21
CA GLN A 41 -8.08 -16.23 -0.57
C GLN A 41 -8.24 -15.73 -2.01
N SER A 42 -7.22 -15.04 -2.54
CA SER A 42 -7.21 -14.72 -3.97
C SER A 42 -7.16 -16.01 -4.80
N ARG A 43 -7.80 -15.99 -5.96
CA ARG A 43 -7.74 -17.12 -6.89
C ARG A 43 -6.34 -17.29 -7.49
N GLU A 44 -5.62 -16.18 -7.61
CA GLU A 44 -4.27 -16.09 -8.13
C GLU A 44 -3.54 -15.16 -7.16
N GLU A 45 -2.73 -15.71 -6.25
CA GLU A 45 -1.90 -14.93 -5.31
C GLU A 45 -0.85 -14.16 -6.12
N ASN A 46 -1.26 -12.98 -6.58
CA ASN A 46 -0.52 -12.15 -7.52
C ASN A 46 -0.38 -10.73 -6.97
N PHE A 47 0.85 -10.37 -6.59
CA PHE A 47 1.17 -9.12 -5.92
C PHE A 47 1.91 -8.11 -6.81
N ASP A 48 2.00 -8.38 -8.13
CA ASP A 48 2.44 -7.37 -9.10
C ASP A 48 1.24 -6.45 -9.46
N PRO A 49 1.27 -5.15 -9.08
CA PRO A 49 0.16 -4.23 -9.32
C PRO A 49 -0.16 -3.98 -10.80
N ILE A 50 0.76 -4.26 -11.73
CA ILE A 50 0.49 -4.07 -13.16
C ILE A 50 -0.44 -5.15 -13.70
N VAL A 51 -0.35 -6.39 -13.19
CA VAL A 51 -1.12 -7.53 -13.70
C VAL A 51 -2.24 -7.98 -12.78
N SER A 52 -2.13 -7.73 -11.47
CA SER A 52 -3.16 -8.11 -10.49
C SER A 52 -4.48 -7.40 -10.77
N ASN A 53 -5.62 -8.08 -10.59
CA ASN A 53 -6.95 -7.49 -10.82
C ASN A 53 -7.99 -7.85 -9.73
N ASP A 54 -7.54 -8.46 -8.63
CA ASP A 54 -8.41 -8.92 -7.57
C ASP A 54 -8.30 -8.05 -6.30
N ALA A 55 -9.43 -7.86 -5.63
CA ALA A 55 -9.51 -6.97 -4.47
C ALA A 55 -8.73 -7.47 -3.24
N TYR A 56 -8.36 -8.74 -3.17
CA TYR A 56 -7.68 -9.34 -2.04
C TYR A 56 -6.16 -9.15 -2.14
N SER A 57 -5.60 -9.32 -3.34
CA SER A 57 -4.21 -8.95 -3.61
C SER A 57 -4.01 -7.45 -3.48
N PHE A 58 -4.95 -6.62 -3.96
CA PHE A 58 -4.85 -5.17 -3.81
C PHE A 58 -4.88 -4.67 -2.35
N GLN A 59 -5.43 -5.43 -1.40
CA GLN A 59 -5.33 -5.08 0.02
C GLN A 59 -3.90 -5.19 0.54
N VAL A 60 -3.11 -6.13 0.01
CA VAL A 60 -1.69 -6.29 0.33
C VAL A 60 -0.86 -5.29 -0.48
N ILE A 61 -1.09 -5.19 -1.79
CA ILE A 61 -0.36 -4.29 -2.69
C ILE A 61 -0.40 -2.84 -2.19
N ASN A 62 -1.56 -2.33 -1.76
CA ASN A 62 -1.69 -0.95 -1.26
C ASN A 62 -0.95 -0.70 0.07
N LEU A 63 -0.43 -1.73 0.73
CA LEU A 63 0.45 -1.59 1.90
C LEU A 63 1.94 -1.62 1.49
N VAL A 64 2.25 -2.26 0.36
CA VAL A 64 3.61 -2.49 -0.15
C VAL A 64 4.04 -1.39 -1.11
N PHE A 65 3.13 -0.80 -1.86
CA PHE A 65 3.43 0.18 -2.90
C PHE A 65 2.74 1.52 -2.64
N ASP A 66 3.43 2.61 -2.97
CA ASP A 66 2.84 3.92 -3.08
C ASP A 66 2.61 4.29 -4.56
N GLY A 67 1.55 5.06 -4.83
CA GLY A 67 1.33 5.71 -6.13
C GLY A 67 1.85 7.15 -6.15
N LEU A 68 1.76 7.83 -7.30
CA LEU A 68 1.99 9.29 -7.35
C LEU A 68 1.09 10.03 -6.35
N TYR A 69 -0.15 9.57 -6.22
CA TYR A 69 -1.17 10.09 -5.34
C TYR A 69 -1.80 8.97 -4.51
N GLU A 70 -2.39 9.33 -3.37
CA GLU A 70 -3.18 8.41 -2.54
C GLU A 70 -4.57 9.01 -2.24
N TYR A 71 -5.56 8.15 -1.96
CA TYR A 71 -6.88 8.62 -1.54
C TYR A 71 -6.85 9.15 -0.12
N GLY A 72 -7.17 10.43 0.05
CA GLY A 72 -7.39 11.04 1.37
C GLY A 72 -8.72 10.62 2.01
N GLU A 73 -8.96 11.09 3.24
CA GLU A 73 -10.21 10.80 3.99
C GLU A 73 -11.49 11.22 3.25
N GLY A 74 -11.39 12.22 2.35
CA GLY A 74 -12.48 12.71 1.50
C GLY A 74 -12.69 11.94 0.19
N LEU A 75 -11.90 10.87 -0.07
CA LEU A 75 -11.82 10.16 -1.36
C LEU A 75 -11.31 11.00 -2.53
N GLU A 76 -10.66 12.12 -2.22
CA GLU A 76 -9.91 12.92 -3.17
C GLU A 76 -8.46 12.43 -3.21
N LEU A 77 -7.85 12.40 -4.40
CA LEU A 77 -6.43 12.10 -4.52
C LEU A 77 -5.60 13.25 -3.90
N GLN A 78 -4.59 12.88 -3.14
CA GLN A 78 -3.61 13.78 -2.52
C GLN A 78 -2.20 13.33 -2.90
N PRO A 79 -1.24 14.26 -3.04
CA PRO A 79 0.12 13.91 -3.42
C PRO A 79 0.77 12.94 -2.42
N LYS A 80 1.45 11.90 -2.94
CA LYS A 80 2.19 10.90 -2.17
C LYS A 80 3.65 10.83 -2.61
N ILE A 81 3.92 10.25 -3.79
CA ILE A 81 5.24 10.33 -4.44
C ILE A 81 5.38 11.65 -5.21
N ALA A 82 4.27 12.21 -5.71
CA ALA A 82 4.26 13.53 -6.32
C ALA A 82 4.50 14.64 -5.28
N THR A 83 5.17 15.72 -5.68
CA THR A 83 5.40 16.89 -4.82
C THR A 83 4.16 17.77 -4.63
N GLY A 84 3.15 17.62 -5.50
CA GLY A 84 1.97 18.47 -5.57
C GLY A 84 0.97 17.99 -6.63
N GLU A 85 0.00 18.83 -6.98
CA GLU A 85 -0.88 18.63 -8.14
C GLU A 85 -0.07 18.76 -9.45
N PRO A 86 -0.46 18.08 -10.54
CA PRO A 86 0.24 18.21 -11.80
C PRO A 86 -0.10 19.54 -12.48
N ASP A 87 0.81 20.05 -13.30
CA ASP A 87 0.48 21.11 -14.24
C ASP A 87 -0.37 20.53 -15.38
N VAL A 88 -1.63 20.99 -15.46
CA VAL A 88 -2.61 20.53 -16.46
C VAL A 88 -2.63 21.49 -17.66
N GLU A 89 -2.30 20.96 -18.82
CA GLU A 89 -2.18 21.69 -20.09
C GLU A 89 -3.10 21.13 -21.18
N ASN A 90 -3.12 21.79 -22.34
CA ASN A 90 -3.83 21.35 -23.54
C ASN A 90 -5.30 20.94 -23.29
N ASP A 91 -6.03 21.80 -22.58
CA ASP A 91 -7.45 21.60 -22.25
C ASP A 91 -7.74 20.26 -21.50
N GLY A 92 -6.82 19.83 -20.62
CA GLY A 92 -7.00 18.64 -19.78
C GLY A 92 -6.57 17.34 -20.44
N THR A 93 -5.67 17.42 -21.41
CA THR A 93 -5.10 16.25 -22.12
C THR A 93 -3.60 16.10 -21.92
N ARG A 94 -2.95 17.02 -21.21
CA ARG A 94 -1.54 16.94 -20.88
C ARG A 94 -1.34 17.21 -19.41
N PHE A 95 -0.60 16.34 -18.74
CA PHE A 95 -0.32 16.40 -17.31
C PHE A 95 1.19 16.33 -17.12
N VAL A 96 1.76 17.32 -16.42
CA VAL A 96 3.18 17.32 -16.05
C VAL A 96 3.28 17.10 -14.55
N PHE A 97 3.92 16.01 -14.16
CA PHE A 97 4.10 15.58 -12.78
C PHE A 97 5.51 15.90 -12.31
N GLU A 98 5.60 16.45 -11.10
CA GLU A 98 6.84 16.64 -10.35
C GLU A 98 6.93 15.58 -9.25
N ILE A 99 7.99 14.78 -9.27
CA ILE A 99 8.23 13.66 -8.37
C ILE A 99 9.15 14.10 -7.23
N GLN A 100 8.87 13.63 -6.02
CA GLN A 100 9.69 13.96 -4.86
C GLN A 100 11.05 13.25 -4.93
N GLU A 101 12.13 14.03 -4.85
CA GLU A 101 13.49 13.49 -4.72
C GLU A 101 13.68 12.71 -3.41
N GLY A 102 14.49 11.65 -3.43
CA GLY A 102 14.82 10.84 -2.26
C GLY A 102 13.71 9.92 -1.77
N VAL A 103 12.65 9.69 -2.56
CA VAL A 103 11.72 8.59 -2.31
C VAL A 103 12.41 7.30 -2.74
N GLU A 104 12.46 6.32 -1.85
CA GLU A 104 13.16 5.05 -2.07
C GLU A 104 12.17 3.89 -2.13
N PHE A 105 12.43 2.94 -3.02
CA PHE A 105 11.86 1.60 -2.93
C PHE A 105 12.49 0.83 -1.75
N HIS A 106 11.88 -0.27 -1.32
CA HIS A 106 12.34 -1.07 -0.18
C HIS A 106 13.75 -1.65 -0.37
N ASN A 107 14.22 -1.78 -1.62
CA ASN A 107 15.57 -2.21 -1.94
C ASN A 107 16.63 -1.08 -1.89
N GLY A 108 16.21 0.16 -1.66
CA GLY A 108 17.06 1.36 -1.60
C GLY A 108 17.31 2.04 -2.95
N ASP A 109 16.72 1.55 -4.03
CA ASP A 109 16.72 2.29 -5.30
C ASP A 109 15.77 3.49 -5.20
N GLU A 110 16.12 4.59 -5.84
CA GLU A 110 15.30 5.81 -5.84
C GLU A 110 14.16 5.69 -6.86
N VAL A 111 12.98 6.20 -6.51
CA VAL A 111 11.83 6.29 -7.42
C VAL A 111 12.06 7.42 -8.42
N THR A 112 12.00 7.10 -9.70
CA THR A 112 12.21 8.07 -10.78
C THR A 112 10.99 8.22 -11.70
N ALA A 113 11.00 9.24 -12.55
CA ALA A 113 10.02 9.41 -13.63
C ALA A 113 9.94 8.22 -14.58
N SER A 114 11.00 7.43 -14.74
CA SER A 114 10.99 6.24 -15.60
C SER A 114 10.13 5.13 -15.00
N ASP A 115 10.24 4.91 -13.68
CA ASP A 115 9.42 3.93 -12.95
C ASP A 115 7.93 4.27 -13.02
N VAL A 116 7.60 5.56 -12.89
CA VAL A 116 6.22 6.05 -13.02
C VAL A 116 5.72 5.90 -14.46
N ALA A 117 6.54 6.25 -15.46
CA ALA A 117 6.18 6.08 -16.86
C ALA A 117 5.87 4.61 -17.18
N HIS A 118 6.75 3.70 -16.76
CA HIS A 118 6.58 2.25 -16.92
C HIS A 118 5.30 1.77 -16.25
N SER A 119 5.03 2.21 -15.02
CA SER A 119 3.82 1.82 -14.29
C SER A 119 2.53 2.21 -15.01
N PHE A 120 2.54 3.33 -15.75
CA PHE A 120 1.40 3.76 -16.56
C PHE A 120 1.29 3.07 -17.93
N THR A 121 2.39 2.72 -18.57
CA THR A 121 2.36 2.16 -19.94
C THR A 121 2.33 0.65 -19.99
N ALA A 122 3.00 -0.02 -19.04
CA ALA A 122 3.14 -1.48 -19.01
C ALA A 122 1.80 -2.24 -19.09
N PRO A 123 0.70 -1.83 -18.41
CA PRO A 123 -0.58 -2.52 -18.52
C PRO A 123 -1.08 -2.68 -19.96
N VAL A 124 -0.88 -1.65 -20.81
CA VAL A 124 -1.25 -1.65 -22.23
C VAL A 124 -0.22 -2.40 -23.06
N GLU A 125 1.08 -2.14 -22.83
CA GLU A 125 2.19 -2.73 -23.58
C GLU A 125 2.28 -4.25 -23.42
N GLU A 126 1.92 -4.76 -22.25
CA GLU A 126 1.92 -6.19 -21.90
C GLU A 126 0.57 -6.88 -22.17
N GLU A 127 -0.43 -6.15 -22.67
CA GLU A 127 -1.78 -6.67 -22.94
C GLU A 127 -2.44 -7.32 -21.69
N THR A 128 -2.23 -6.71 -20.53
CA THR A 128 -2.77 -7.19 -19.24
C THR A 128 -4.29 -7.11 -19.19
N GLU A 129 -4.91 -7.78 -18.22
CA GLU A 129 -6.37 -7.66 -18.01
C GLU A 129 -6.80 -6.23 -17.63
N ASN A 130 -5.87 -5.41 -17.12
CA ASN A 130 -6.09 -4.02 -16.71
C ASN A 130 -5.87 -3.00 -17.84
N ALA A 131 -5.44 -3.42 -19.04
CA ALA A 131 -5.05 -2.51 -20.13
C ALA A 131 -6.09 -1.42 -20.45
N ALA A 132 -7.39 -1.74 -20.35
CA ALA A 132 -8.47 -0.79 -20.62
C ALA A 132 -8.57 0.37 -19.61
N GLU A 133 -7.89 0.28 -18.47
CA GLU A 133 -7.80 1.35 -17.46
C GLU A 133 -6.70 2.36 -17.77
N TYR A 134 -5.88 2.09 -18.80
CA TYR A 134 -4.70 2.88 -19.18
C TYR A 134 -4.69 3.26 -20.67
N ASP A 135 -5.59 2.71 -21.49
CA ASP A 135 -5.61 2.90 -22.95
C ASP A 135 -5.89 4.35 -23.42
N MET A 136 -6.31 5.22 -22.50
CA MET A 136 -6.45 6.65 -22.76
C MET A 136 -5.11 7.40 -22.82
N ILE A 137 -4.04 6.83 -22.26
CA ILE A 137 -2.69 7.41 -22.29
C ILE A 137 -2.12 7.23 -23.70
N GLU A 138 -1.91 8.34 -24.41
CA GLU A 138 -1.35 8.34 -25.76
C GLU A 138 0.18 8.26 -25.73
N SER A 139 0.82 8.98 -24.80
CA SER A 139 2.27 8.93 -24.63
C SER A 139 2.72 9.41 -23.25
N THR A 140 3.88 8.91 -22.83
CA THR A 140 4.65 9.42 -21.71
C THR A 140 6.00 9.96 -22.21
N GLU A 141 6.48 11.04 -21.60
CA GLU A 141 7.79 11.63 -21.88
C GLU A 141 8.49 11.91 -20.54
N VAL A 142 9.56 11.15 -20.28
CA VAL A 142 10.47 11.38 -19.15
C VAL A 142 11.31 12.61 -19.49
N VAL A 143 11.00 13.75 -18.88
CA VAL A 143 11.70 15.02 -19.15
C VAL A 143 13.06 15.03 -18.46
N ASP A 144 13.08 14.58 -17.21
CA ASP A 144 14.26 14.26 -16.40
C ASP A 144 13.91 13.23 -15.32
N ASP A 145 14.84 12.96 -14.39
CA ASP A 145 14.69 11.93 -13.37
C ASP A 145 13.46 12.14 -12.45
N TYR A 146 12.97 13.38 -12.33
CA TYR A 146 11.87 13.73 -11.41
C TYR A 146 10.70 14.45 -12.09
N GLN A 147 10.70 14.56 -13.41
CA GLN A 147 9.61 15.17 -14.16
C GLN A 147 9.10 14.25 -15.27
N LEU A 148 7.80 13.96 -15.20
CA LEU A 148 7.09 13.12 -16.18
C LEU A 148 5.97 13.91 -16.85
N GLN A 149 5.97 13.97 -18.18
CA GLN A 149 4.83 14.41 -18.97
C GLN A 149 4.00 13.19 -19.39
N VAL A 150 2.68 13.27 -19.22
CA VAL A 150 1.71 12.29 -19.72
C VAL A 150 0.70 13.01 -20.62
N ASP A 151 0.55 12.52 -21.84
CA ASP A 151 -0.43 12.99 -22.82
C ASP A 151 -1.55 11.96 -22.97
N LEU A 152 -2.79 12.41 -22.87
CA LEU A 152 -4.01 11.63 -23.07
C LEU A 152 -4.58 11.88 -24.46
N GLY A 153 -5.21 10.88 -25.07
CA GLY A 153 -5.86 11.03 -26.38
C GLY A 153 -7.09 11.93 -26.35
N GLU A 154 -7.77 12.00 -25.21
CA GLU A 154 -8.91 12.89 -24.94
C GLU A 154 -9.05 13.18 -23.44
N PRO A 155 -9.77 14.24 -23.02
CA PRO A 155 -10.00 14.49 -21.60
C PRO A 155 -10.71 13.31 -20.94
N TYR A 156 -10.07 12.72 -19.93
CA TYR A 156 -10.54 11.47 -19.32
C TYR A 156 -10.62 11.61 -17.79
N GLY A 157 -11.82 11.84 -17.28
CA GLY A 157 -12.04 12.08 -15.85
C GLY A 157 -11.49 11.01 -14.90
N PRO A 158 -11.58 9.70 -15.21
CA PRO A 158 -10.99 8.68 -14.35
C PRO A 158 -9.45 8.76 -14.23
N PHE A 159 -8.75 9.44 -15.14
CA PHE A 159 -7.30 9.64 -15.01
C PHE A 159 -6.98 10.40 -13.70
N GLU A 160 -7.70 11.50 -13.45
CA GLU A 160 -7.56 12.34 -12.25
C GLU A 160 -8.22 11.73 -11.00
N LEU A 161 -9.12 10.74 -11.15
CA LEU A 161 -9.85 10.15 -10.03
C LEU A 161 -9.27 8.81 -9.57
N SER A 162 -8.56 8.08 -10.43
CA SER A 162 -8.05 6.75 -10.12
C SER A 162 -6.69 6.46 -10.73
N THR A 163 -6.46 6.73 -12.02
CA THR A 163 -5.23 6.30 -12.70
C THR A 163 -3.98 6.96 -12.09
N MET A 164 -4.05 8.24 -11.70
CA MET A 164 -2.95 8.91 -11.00
C MET A 164 -2.61 8.30 -9.63
N GLY A 165 -3.53 7.55 -9.02
CA GLY A 165 -3.35 6.91 -7.72
C GLY A 165 -2.88 5.45 -7.78
N VAL A 166 -2.59 4.92 -8.98
CA VAL A 166 -2.16 3.53 -9.13
C VAL A 166 -0.73 3.35 -8.60
N PRO A 167 -0.39 2.15 -8.08
CA PRO A 167 0.94 1.84 -7.56
C PRO A 167 2.07 2.08 -8.57
N VAL A 168 3.19 2.63 -8.11
CA VAL A 168 4.43 2.73 -8.89
C VAL A 168 5.34 1.56 -8.56
N VAL A 169 5.86 0.88 -9.58
CA VAL A 169 6.80 -0.25 -9.44
C VAL A 169 8.21 0.13 -9.87
N PRO A 170 9.27 -0.48 -9.30
CA PRO A 170 10.63 -0.34 -9.79
C PRO A 170 10.79 -1.04 -11.15
N GLU A 171 10.91 -0.28 -12.25
CA GLU A 171 10.94 -0.81 -13.63
C GLU A 171 12.00 -1.91 -13.78
N GLY A 172 13.23 -1.62 -13.35
CA GLY A 172 14.36 -2.52 -13.49
C GLY A 172 14.20 -3.83 -12.72
N VAL A 173 13.69 -3.77 -11.49
CA VAL A 173 13.49 -4.96 -10.64
C VAL A 173 12.36 -5.82 -11.21
N ARG A 174 11.22 -5.20 -11.54
CA ARG A 174 10.06 -5.91 -12.09
C ARG A 174 10.39 -6.60 -13.41
N THR A 175 11.09 -5.91 -14.32
CA THR A 175 11.36 -6.44 -15.66
C THR A 175 12.51 -7.46 -15.71
N ASP A 176 13.40 -7.48 -14.72
CA ASP A 176 14.48 -8.48 -14.63
C ASP A 176 13.92 -9.90 -14.36
N ASP A 177 12.96 -10.01 -13.44
CA ASP A 177 12.28 -11.27 -13.13
C ASP A 177 10.80 -11.04 -12.70
N PRO A 178 9.86 -10.93 -13.66
CA PRO A 178 8.46 -10.68 -13.36
C PRO A 178 7.80 -11.77 -12.50
N ASP A 179 8.20 -13.03 -12.69
CA ASP A 179 7.66 -14.17 -11.93
C ASP A 179 8.09 -14.08 -10.46
N ALA A 180 9.34 -13.71 -10.19
CA ALA A 180 9.82 -13.49 -8.83
C ALA A 180 9.15 -12.26 -8.18
N PHE A 181 9.09 -11.14 -8.91
CA PHE A 181 8.48 -9.90 -8.46
C PHE A 181 7.01 -10.09 -8.03
N ASN A 182 6.29 -10.99 -8.70
CA ASN A 182 4.92 -11.32 -8.35
C ASN A 182 4.73 -11.91 -6.93
N THR A 183 5.73 -12.63 -6.41
CA THR A 183 5.64 -13.37 -5.14
C THR A 183 6.52 -12.79 -4.03
N ASP A 184 7.44 -11.89 -4.39
CA ASP A 184 8.31 -11.15 -3.48
C ASP A 184 8.49 -9.71 -4.03
N PRO A 185 7.39 -8.92 -4.06
CA PRO A 185 7.41 -7.59 -4.66
C PRO A 185 8.25 -6.59 -3.85
N VAL A 186 8.95 -5.73 -4.57
CA VAL A 186 9.64 -4.55 -4.01
C VAL A 186 8.80 -3.33 -4.34
N GLY A 187 8.28 -2.66 -3.30
CA GLY A 187 7.53 -1.42 -3.45
C GLY A 187 8.15 -0.25 -2.71
N SER A 188 7.38 0.80 -2.49
CA SER A 188 7.79 2.06 -1.83
C SER A 188 6.89 2.41 -0.63
N GLY A 189 5.89 1.58 -0.37
CA GLY A 189 4.88 1.79 0.65
C GLY A 189 5.38 1.54 2.08
N PRO A 190 4.51 1.71 3.08
CA PRO A 190 4.89 1.67 4.50
C PRO A 190 5.28 0.29 5.05
N PHE A 191 5.06 -0.79 4.29
CA PHE A 191 5.43 -2.14 4.68
C PHE A 191 6.17 -2.87 3.56
N THR A 192 7.14 -3.71 3.91
CA THR A 192 7.84 -4.60 2.99
C THR A 192 7.25 -6.00 3.04
N PHE A 193 7.28 -6.69 1.90
CA PHE A 193 6.85 -8.08 1.79
C PHE A 193 7.87 -8.99 2.50
N ALA A 194 7.43 -9.81 3.46
CA ALA A 194 8.31 -10.64 4.28
C ALA A 194 8.19 -12.13 3.96
N GLU A 195 6.96 -12.65 3.88
CA GLU A 195 6.70 -14.06 3.59
C GLU A 195 5.37 -14.24 2.88
N LEU A 196 5.35 -15.18 1.92
CA LEU A 196 4.14 -15.75 1.35
C LEU A 196 4.14 -17.25 1.64
N GLU A 197 3.20 -17.69 2.47
CA GLU A 197 2.83 -19.09 2.55
C GLU A 197 1.57 -19.28 1.71
N GLU A 198 1.75 -19.75 0.47
CA GLU A 198 0.69 -19.90 -0.53
C GLU A 198 -0.54 -20.59 0.08
N ASN A 199 -1.72 -20.02 -0.15
CA ASN A 199 -3.00 -20.47 0.38
C ASN A 199 -3.18 -20.35 1.91
N GLU A 200 -2.21 -19.80 2.65
CA GLU A 200 -2.29 -19.65 4.10
C GLU A 200 -2.23 -18.17 4.52
N TYR A 201 -1.11 -17.48 4.29
CA TYR A 201 -0.94 -16.08 4.68
C TYR A 201 0.13 -15.34 3.86
N VAL A 202 0.02 -14.01 3.91
CA VAL A 202 1.09 -13.07 3.58
C VAL A 202 1.51 -12.37 4.87
N GLU A 203 2.81 -12.31 5.13
CA GLU A 203 3.41 -11.52 6.20
C GLU A 203 4.07 -10.27 5.62
N LEU A 204 3.81 -9.13 6.26
CA LEU A 204 4.42 -7.84 5.94
C LEU A 204 5.12 -7.29 7.17
N GLU A 205 6.26 -6.62 6.97
CA GLU A 205 7.04 -5.98 8.04
C GLU A 205 7.26 -4.49 7.78
N ARG A 206 7.69 -3.74 8.81
CA ARG A 206 7.90 -2.30 8.75
C ARG A 206 9.37 -1.95 9.02
#